data_AF-A0A0H2ZII2-F1
#
_entry.id   AF-A0A0H2ZII2-F1
#
_cell.length_a   1.000
_cell.length_b   1.000
_cell.length_c   1.000
_cell.angle_alpha   90.00
_cell.angle_beta   90.00
_cell.angle_gamma   90.00
#
_symmetry.space_group_name_H-M   'P 1'
#
loop_
_entity.id
_entity.type
_entity.pdbx_description
1 polymer ?
#
loop_
_entity_poly.entity_id
_entity_poly.type
_entity_poly.pdbx_seq_one_letter_code
_entity_poly.pdbx_strand_id
1 'polypeptide(L)'
;MTDRLAAWLEELDRQPLPIPASHYAGLHAALSDSRRSLREIADQLQGSPTLALSILREANRAESARDNPAESLEVALSRLGLARASQLLKTLPSIQDAEMPRVLGQMLLISQHAMQQASGLFGARLARLWQEIHWGSLLTMAPVWALANARPQLLEQWQQRVLVQGEPTLRVERELLGMRLLPICLALAERWRLPQWVIQGYRLLACDRRLLVRALRIARDHQSPLLQQQQLDAQPDLARWLTQPANCTLLANGLAIAAHQSWDGPHMLRWQRLTGLYLGQPLTEVQQQVHMLAAQSARLHARPPLWHPAVALIWPWQASRWRAEAAPPPPPSAEALAEWRQHCAELLREPSPFSNVVQLTACARDALRACGLQRMLLLVADRTQVHVLAQQSAGLEPGQEKLQLEIASSPLLKKLFQQPALLRIGPNNQDQLLPALGEPLRQLFPGPHLLLRSLGNGSRVVMLVLADLGGQPFSDLHAQAFAKTAQCTERAIQQFGRQRRTE
;
A
#
# COMPACT_ATOMS: atom_id res chain seq x y z
N MET A 1 2.07 33.66 3.80
CA MET A 1 1.70 32.24 3.99
C MET A 1 0.25 32.11 3.53
N THR A 2 -0.11 31.14 2.68
CA THR A 2 -1.53 30.98 2.28
C THR A 2 -2.35 30.43 3.46
N ASP A 3 -3.62 30.79 3.59
CA ASP A 3 -4.51 30.32 4.66
C ASP A 3 -4.54 28.78 4.75
N ARG A 4 -4.45 28.12 3.59
CA ARG A 4 -4.42 26.65 3.50
C ARG A 4 -3.15 26.02 4.07
N LEU A 5 -1.99 26.65 3.88
CA LEU A 5 -0.74 26.18 4.47
C LEU A 5 -0.79 26.36 5.99
N ALA A 6 -1.34 27.48 6.48
CA ALA A 6 -1.51 27.70 7.91
C ALA A 6 -2.38 26.61 8.56
N ALA A 7 -3.52 26.27 7.93
CA ALA A 7 -4.40 25.20 8.40
C ALA A 7 -3.68 23.84 8.50
N TRP A 8 -2.92 23.45 7.47
CA TRP A 8 -2.13 22.21 7.49
C TRP A 8 -1.09 22.22 8.61
N LEU A 9 -0.38 23.34 8.81
CA LEU A 9 0.63 23.42 9.86
C LEU A 9 0.03 23.37 11.26
N GLU A 10 -1.17 23.90 11.48
CA GLU A 10 -1.87 23.77 12.77
C GLU A 10 -2.35 22.35 13.02
N GLU A 11 -2.93 21.70 12.02
CA GLU A 11 -3.42 20.32 12.14
C GLU A 11 -2.27 19.36 12.42
N LEU A 12 -1.17 19.44 11.66
CA LEU A 12 -0.07 18.48 11.71
C LEU A 12 0.88 18.70 12.89
N ASP A 13 1.09 19.94 13.35
CA ASP A 13 2.00 20.22 14.48
C ASP A 13 1.47 19.68 15.81
N ARG A 14 0.15 19.63 15.98
CA ARG A 14 -0.51 19.18 17.22
C ARG A 14 -0.62 17.67 17.36
N GLN A 15 -0.31 16.89 16.32
CA GLN A 15 -0.52 15.44 16.34
C GLN A 15 0.56 14.73 17.16
N PRO A 16 0.19 14.01 18.23
CA PRO A 16 1.12 13.11 18.88
C PRO A 16 1.30 11.86 17.99
N LEU A 17 2.54 11.56 17.62
CA LEU A 17 2.82 10.33 16.88
C LEU A 17 2.83 9.14 17.84
N PRO A 18 2.05 8.10 17.59
CA PRO A 18 1.95 6.96 18.48
C PRO A 18 3.25 6.15 18.54
N ILE A 19 3.39 5.37 19.62
CA ILE A 19 4.44 4.38 19.81
C ILE A 19 3.77 3.00 19.96
N PRO A 20 4.33 1.93 19.35
CA PRO A 20 3.90 0.58 19.64
C PRO A 20 4.00 0.24 21.14
N ALA A 21 2.93 -0.31 21.71
CA ALA A 21 2.91 -0.74 23.11
C ALA A 21 4.01 -1.75 23.42
N SER A 22 4.36 -2.59 22.45
CA SER A 22 5.47 -3.56 22.51
C SER A 22 6.84 -2.92 22.77
N HIS A 23 7.03 -1.66 22.38
CA HIS A 23 8.29 -0.94 22.60
C HIS A 23 8.31 -0.17 23.92
N TYR A 24 7.15 0.15 24.50
CA TYR A 24 7.04 1.12 25.61
C TYR A 24 7.91 0.76 26.82
N ALA A 25 7.85 -0.50 27.29
CA ALA A 25 8.60 -0.96 28.45
C ALA A 25 10.12 -0.82 28.25
N GLY A 26 10.62 -1.16 27.07
CA GLY A 26 12.04 -1.03 26.72
C GLY A 26 12.51 0.42 26.68
N LEU A 27 11.70 1.32 26.13
CA LEU A 27 12.00 2.76 26.07
C LEU A 27 11.97 3.40 27.48
N HIS A 28 10.99 3.01 28.31
CA HIS A 28 10.91 3.48 29.69
C HIS A 28 12.11 3.03 30.52
N ALA A 29 12.52 1.75 30.37
CA ALA A 29 13.70 1.22 31.02
C ALA A 29 14.97 1.96 30.58
N ALA A 30 15.12 2.24 29.28
CA ALA A 30 16.26 2.99 28.74
C ALA A 30 16.42 4.38 29.37
N LEU A 31 15.32 5.13 29.47
CA LEU A 31 15.31 6.48 30.02
C LEU A 31 15.50 6.52 31.55
N SER A 32 15.21 5.41 32.23
CA SER A 32 15.32 5.30 33.70
C SER A 32 16.67 4.74 34.17
N ASP A 33 17.51 4.22 33.26
CA ASP A 33 18.78 3.56 33.61
C ASP A 33 19.91 4.58 33.78
N SER A 34 20.11 5.03 35.02
CA SER A 34 21.15 5.99 35.40
C SER A 34 22.60 5.51 35.17
N ARG A 35 22.81 4.23 34.84
CA ARG A 35 24.14 3.67 34.55
C ARG A 35 24.59 3.88 33.11
N ARG A 36 23.67 4.24 32.21
CA ARG A 36 23.95 4.40 30.79
C ARG A 36 24.35 5.82 30.45
N SER A 37 25.28 5.95 29.53
CA SER A 37 25.58 7.22 28.88
C SER A 37 24.41 7.69 28.02
N LEU A 38 24.31 9.00 27.79
CA LEU A 38 23.29 9.56 26.89
C LEU A 38 23.38 8.99 25.47
N ARG A 39 24.58 8.64 25.03
CA ARG A 39 24.81 7.98 23.74
C ARG A 39 24.18 6.59 23.69
N GLU A 40 24.42 5.74 24.70
CA GLU A 40 23.80 4.41 24.77
C GLU A 40 22.27 4.49 24.87
N ILE A 41 21.75 5.51 25.56
CA ILE A 41 20.31 5.77 25.61
C ILE A 41 19.82 6.16 24.21
N ALA A 42 20.47 7.11 23.54
CA ALA A 42 20.12 7.53 22.18
C ALA A 42 20.12 6.35 21.19
N ASP A 43 21.14 5.49 21.25
CA ASP A 43 21.27 4.28 20.43
C ASP A 43 20.15 3.27 20.68
N GLN A 44 19.59 3.21 21.90
CA GLN A 44 18.41 2.37 22.15
C GLN A 44 17.12 3.02 21.65
N LEU A 45 16.98 4.33 21.87
CA LEU A 45 15.78 5.09 21.49
C LEU A 45 15.61 5.24 19.97
N GLN A 46 16.69 5.12 19.18
CA GLN A 46 16.62 5.17 17.71
C GLN A 46 15.68 4.10 17.11
N GLY A 47 15.45 3.00 17.83
CA GLY A 47 14.46 1.97 17.46
C GLY A 47 13.00 2.46 17.48
N SER A 48 12.75 3.66 18.03
CA SER A 48 11.45 4.35 18.05
C SER A 48 11.58 5.75 17.43
N PRO A 49 11.45 5.87 16.09
CA PRO A 49 11.62 7.17 15.42
C PRO A 49 10.61 8.24 15.88
N THR A 50 9.39 7.84 16.27
CA THR A 50 8.35 8.76 16.75
C THR A 50 8.70 9.39 18.11
N LEU A 51 9.31 8.61 19.02
CA LEU A 51 9.84 9.13 20.28
C LEU A 51 11.05 10.04 20.05
N ALA A 52 11.99 9.60 19.20
CA ALA A 52 13.18 10.39 18.88
C ALA A 52 12.82 11.77 18.30
N LEU A 53 11.86 11.81 17.37
CA LEU A 53 11.31 13.06 16.84
C LEU A 53 10.68 13.91 17.94
N SER A 54 9.89 13.31 18.84
CA SER A 54 9.22 14.04 19.92
C SER A 54 10.21 14.69 20.88
N ILE A 55 11.27 13.98 21.26
CA ILE A 55 12.36 14.50 22.10
C ILE A 55 13.11 15.63 21.39
N LEU A 56 13.46 15.45 20.12
CA LEU A 56 14.17 16.46 19.34
C LEU A 56 13.33 17.74 19.15
N ARG A 57 12.03 17.59 18.85
CA ARG A 57 11.09 18.72 18.73
C ARG A 57 10.97 19.50 20.04
N GLU A 58 10.82 18.81 21.17
CA GLU A 58 10.72 19.47 22.47
C GLU A 58 12.02 20.18 22.85
N ALA A 59 13.17 19.54 22.63
CA ALA A 59 14.48 20.15 22.87
C ALA A 59 14.70 21.41 22.02
N ASN A 60 14.20 21.40 20.77
CA ASN A 60 14.34 22.53 19.86
C ASN A 60 13.26 23.60 20.03
N ARG A 61 12.24 23.38 20.87
CA ARG A 61 11.18 24.36 21.14
C ARG A 61 11.66 25.54 21.98
N ALA A 62 12.68 25.34 22.81
CA ALA A 62 13.26 26.38 23.65
C ALA A 62 13.87 27.53 22.83
N GLU A 63 13.79 28.76 23.34
CA GLU A 63 14.39 29.93 22.67
C GLU A 63 15.92 29.80 22.59
N SER A 64 16.55 29.17 23.60
CA SER A 64 17.98 28.87 23.61
C SER A 64 18.45 27.96 22.47
N ALA A 65 17.54 27.23 21.83
CA ALA A 65 17.84 26.37 20.69
C ALA A 65 17.61 27.06 19.33
N ARG A 66 17.26 28.36 19.30
CA ARG A 66 16.87 29.07 18.07
C ARG A 66 17.99 29.16 17.04
N ASP A 67 19.20 29.50 17.49
CA ASP A 67 20.36 29.70 16.60
C ASP A 67 21.23 28.44 16.47
N ASN A 68 21.02 27.46 17.35
CA ASN A 68 21.78 26.21 17.37
C ASN A 68 20.85 25.06 17.78
N PRO A 69 19.96 24.57 16.89
CA PRO A 69 19.07 23.46 17.20
C PRO A 69 19.86 22.15 17.44
N ALA A 70 19.26 21.22 18.16
CA ALA A 70 19.80 19.88 18.33
C ALA A 70 19.66 19.11 17.01
N GLU A 71 20.79 18.70 16.46
CA GLU A 71 20.90 17.93 15.21
C GLU A 71 20.89 16.41 15.46
N SER A 72 21.05 15.97 16.71
CA SER A 72 21.06 14.56 17.12
C SER A 72 20.27 14.31 18.40
N LEU A 73 19.87 13.05 18.60
CA LEU A 73 19.12 12.67 19.80
C LEU A 73 19.94 12.79 21.08
N GLU A 74 21.24 12.52 21.04
CA GLU A 74 22.15 12.69 22.17
C GLU A 74 22.19 14.16 22.64
N VAL A 75 22.32 15.10 21.69
CA VAL A 75 22.30 16.54 21.99
C VAL A 75 20.92 16.97 22.51
N ALA A 76 19.84 16.45 21.92
CA ALA A 76 18.48 16.74 22.38
C ALA A 76 18.25 16.25 23.82
N LEU A 77 18.69 15.02 24.15
CA LEU A 77 18.61 14.46 25.50
C LEU A 77 19.44 15.26 26.51
N SER A 78 20.64 15.69 26.12
CA SER A 78 21.50 16.53 26.96
C SER A 78 20.84 17.85 27.33
N ARG A 79 20.16 18.50 26.37
CA ARG A 79 19.45 19.77 26.59
C ARG A 79 18.15 19.61 27.35
N LEU A 80 17.38 18.57 27.03
CA LEU A 80 16.05 18.35 27.60
C LEU A 80 16.10 17.73 29.01
N GLY A 81 17.09 16.87 29.24
CA GLY A 81 17.20 16.03 30.44
C GLY A 81 16.31 14.78 30.40
N LEU A 82 16.78 13.71 31.03
CA LEU A 82 16.09 12.40 31.04
C LEU A 82 14.72 12.43 31.73
N ALA A 83 14.55 13.26 32.76
CA ALA A 83 13.27 13.39 33.46
C ALA A 83 12.17 13.92 32.53
N ARG A 84 12.46 14.94 31.73
CA ARG A 84 11.52 15.52 30.78
C ARG A 84 11.30 14.61 29.57
N ALA A 85 12.35 13.92 29.09
CA ALA A 85 12.19 12.87 28.07
C ALA A 85 11.26 11.74 28.54
N SER A 86 11.38 11.33 29.82
CA SER A 86 10.49 10.33 30.45
C SER A 86 9.05 10.84 30.56
N GLN A 87 8.86 12.13 30.84
CA GLN A 87 7.54 12.76 30.84
C GLN A 87 6.92 12.74 29.44
N LEU A 88 7.69 13.06 28.40
CA LEU A 88 7.22 12.99 27.01
C LEU A 88 6.75 11.59 26.64
N LEU A 89 7.53 10.55 26.98
CA LEU A 89 7.15 9.17 26.73
C LEU A 89 5.78 8.83 27.32
N LYS A 90 5.47 9.31 28.54
CA LYS A 90 4.18 9.10 29.21
C LYS A 90 3.02 9.82 28.53
N THR A 91 3.27 10.90 27.80
CA THR A 91 2.23 11.68 27.10
C THR A 91 1.91 11.17 25.71
N LEU A 92 2.80 10.36 25.12
CA LEU A 92 2.59 9.82 23.78
C LEU A 92 1.59 8.65 23.79
N PRO A 93 0.68 8.56 22.81
CA PRO A 93 -0.23 7.43 22.68
C PRO A 93 0.54 6.13 22.50
N SER A 94 0.32 5.18 23.40
CA SER A 94 0.80 3.80 23.28
C SER A 94 -0.31 2.94 22.71
N ILE A 95 -0.17 2.50 21.46
CA ILE A 95 -1.20 1.75 20.74
C ILE A 95 -0.72 0.35 20.37
N GLN A 96 -1.66 -0.57 20.10
CA GLN A 96 -1.29 -1.89 19.60
C GLN A 96 -0.76 -1.81 18.17
N ASP A 97 0.14 -2.70 17.79
CA ASP A 97 0.73 -2.72 16.43
C ASP A 97 -0.34 -2.82 15.33
N ALA A 98 -1.46 -3.52 15.60
CA ALA A 98 -2.58 -3.64 14.67
C ALA A 98 -3.42 -2.36 14.50
N GLU A 99 -3.35 -1.44 15.47
CA GLU A 99 -4.08 -0.16 15.46
C GLU A 99 -3.29 0.95 14.77
N MET A 100 -1.96 0.76 14.62
CA MET A 100 -1.09 1.70 13.91
C MET A 100 -1.59 1.88 12.47
N PRO A 101 -1.85 3.12 11.99
CA PRO A 101 -2.19 3.35 10.60
C PRO A 101 -1.14 2.72 9.70
N ARG A 102 -1.55 1.80 8.79
CA ARG A 102 -0.62 1.03 7.96
C ARG A 102 0.32 1.92 7.18
N VAL A 103 -0.20 3.03 6.65
CA VAL A 103 0.61 4.01 5.91
C VAL A 103 1.63 4.71 6.80
N LEU A 104 1.33 5.01 8.07
CA LEU A 104 2.30 5.55 9.02
C LEU A 104 3.41 4.53 9.31
N GLY A 105 3.04 3.29 9.64
CA GLY A 105 4.01 2.20 9.82
C GLY A 105 4.91 2.02 8.60
N GLN A 106 4.34 2.11 7.39
CA GLN A 106 5.08 2.04 6.14
C GLN A 106 6.06 3.21 5.96
N MET A 107 5.66 4.45 6.29
CA MET A 107 6.56 5.60 6.19
C MET A 107 7.72 5.50 7.19
N LEU A 108 7.47 5.05 8.41
CA LEU A 108 8.51 4.83 9.42
C LEU A 108 9.52 3.77 8.94
N LEU A 109 9.04 2.68 8.35
CA LEU A 109 9.89 1.64 7.77
C LEU A 109 10.75 2.16 6.61
N ILE A 110 10.19 2.98 5.72
CA ILE A 110 10.96 3.61 4.63
C ILE A 110 12.06 4.50 5.20
N SER A 111 11.78 5.26 6.26
CA SER A 111 12.77 6.12 6.89
C SER A 111 13.90 5.37 7.59
N GLN A 112 13.60 4.25 8.25
CA GLN A 112 14.62 3.35 8.80
C GLN A 112 15.48 2.74 7.69
N HIS A 113 14.86 2.35 6.58
CA HIS A 113 15.59 1.89 5.40
C HIS A 113 16.47 3.00 4.80
N ALA A 114 16.00 4.24 4.72
CA ALA A 114 16.78 5.39 4.27
C ALA A 114 18.00 5.63 5.18
N MET A 115 17.82 5.56 6.49
CA MET A 115 18.92 5.64 7.46
C MET A 115 19.95 4.51 7.26
N GLN A 116 19.51 3.28 6.98
CA GLN A 116 20.43 2.17 6.70
C GLN A 116 21.21 2.40 5.40
N GLN A 117 20.54 2.87 4.35
CA GLN A 117 21.19 3.23 3.09
C GLN A 117 22.23 4.33 3.30
N ALA A 118 21.89 5.37 4.07
CA ALA A 118 22.79 6.49 4.33
C ALA A 118 24.03 6.07 5.11
N SER A 119 23.84 5.35 6.22
CA SER A 119 24.93 4.85 7.05
C SER A 119 25.88 3.94 6.27
N GLY A 120 25.33 3.06 5.43
CA GLY A 120 26.12 2.14 4.61
C GLY A 120 26.90 2.79 3.48
N LEU A 121 26.26 3.69 2.73
CA LEU A 121 26.87 4.33 1.54
C LEU A 121 27.87 5.44 1.92
N PHE A 122 27.59 6.18 2.99
CA PHE A 122 28.31 7.42 3.30
C PHE A 122 29.09 7.37 4.62
N GLY A 123 28.75 6.47 5.54
CA GLY A 123 29.32 6.44 6.89
C GLY A 123 30.83 6.30 6.93
N ALA A 124 31.42 5.48 6.06
CA ALA A 124 32.88 5.31 6.01
C ALA A 124 33.62 6.58 5.55
N ARG A 125 33.06 7.29 4.54
CA ARG A 125 33.69 8.50 3.95
C ARG A 125 33.47 9.74 4.82
N LEU A 126 32.40 9.77 5.59
CA LEU A 126 31.96 10.92 6.39
C LEU A 126 31.82 10.54 7.87
N ALA A 127 32.74 9.73 8.41
CA ALA A 127 32.64 9.13 9.74
C ALA A 127 32.44 10.14 10.88
N ARG A 128 32.98 11.35 10.76
CA ARG A 128 32.79 12.43 11.75
C ARG A 128 31.38 13.04 11.76
N LEU A 129 30.61 12.83 10.68
CA LEU A 129 29.26 13.37 10.49
C LEU A 129 28.19 12.27 10.62
N TRP A 130 28.51 11.17 11.30
CA TRP A 130 27.63 10.00 11.33
C TRP A 130 26.28 10.31 12.00
N GLN A 131 26.24 11.18 13.01
CA GLN A 131 25.01 11.58 13.69
C GLN A 131 24.10 12.36 12.74
N GLU A 132 24.65 13.29 11.96
CA GLU A 132 23.94 14.11 10.98
C GLU A 132 23.43 13.24 9.83
N ILE A 133 24.22 12.29 9.36
CA ILE A 133 23.81 11.30 8.35
C ILE A 133 22.66 10.45 8.88
N HIS A 134 22.79 9.93 10.11
CA HIS A 134 21.81 9.06 10.74
C HIS A 134 20.48 9.79 10.95
N TRP A 135 20.47 10.86 11.76
CA TRP A 135 19.25 11.56 12.13
C TRP A 135 18.67 12.36 10.97
N GLY A 136 19.51 12.95 10.12
CA GLY A 136 19.06 13.63 8.91
C GLY A 136 18.33 12.66 7.98
N SER A 137 18.86 11.45 7.77
CA SER A 137 18.22 10.47 6.89
C SER A 137 16.96 9.86 7.50
N LEU A 138 16.97 9.56 8.81
CA LEU A 138 15.81 9.02 9.52
C LEU A 138 14.65 10.02 9.59
N LEU A 139 14.94 11.29 9.93
CA LEU A 139 13.89 12.30 10.18
C LEU A 139 13.44 13.04 8.92
N THR A 140 14.03 12.76 7.75
CA THR A 140 13.64 13.44 6.50
C THR A 140 12.14 13.31 6.24
N MET A 141 11.53 12.15 6.45
CA MET A 141 10.10 11.94 6.21
C MET A 141 9.21 12.31 7.41
N ALA A 142 9.75 12.85 8.50
CA ALA A 142 8.97 13.21 9.69
C ALA A 142 7.72 14.07 9.40
N PRO A 143 7.76 15.08 8.50
CA PRO A 143 6.56 15.81 8.11
C PRO A 143 5.47 14.94 7.48
N VAL A 144 5.86 13.91 6.72
CA VAL A 144 4.94 12.94 6.10
C VAL A 144 4.39 11.97 7.14
N TRP A 145 5.14 11.65 8.21
CA TRP A 145 4.61 10.83 9.32
C TRP A 145 3.43 11.51 10.01
N ALA A 146 3.50 12.82 10.25
CA ALA A 146 2.36 13.56 10.81
C ALA A 146 1.14 13.53 9.90
N LEU A 147 1.33 13.67 8.57
CA LEU A 147 0.23 13.53 7.62
C LEU A 147 -0.34 12.11 7.60
N ALA A 148 0.52 11.09 7.65
CA ALA A 148 0.14 9.67 7.70
C ALA A 148 -0.65 9.33 8.95
N ASN A 149 -0.36 9.99 10.08
CA ASN A 149 -1.08 9.84 11.33
C ASN A 149 -2.43 10.58 11.31
N ALA A 150 -2.43 11.84 10.87
CA ALA A 150 -3.62 12.70 10.90
C ALA A 150 -4.68 12.29 9.87
N ARG A 151 -4.23 11.95 8.65
CA ARG A 151 -5.08 11.72 7.47
C ARG A 151 -4.55 10.54 6.65
N PRO A 152 -4.52 9.32 7.19
CA PRO A 152 -3.95 8.16 6.48
C PRO A 152 -4.57 7.93 5.10
N GLN A 153 -5.87 8.19 4.96
CA GLN A 153 -6.61 7.99 3.70
C GLN A 153 -6.08 8.88 2.56
N LEU A 154 -5.55 10.07 2.84
CA LEU A 154 -5.02 10.95 1.80
C LEU A 154 -3.75 10.36 1.17
N LEU A 155 -2.88 9.76 1.98
CA LEU A 155 -1.68 9.10 1.47
C LEU A 155 -1.99 7.78 0.78
N GLU A 156 -2.97 7.02 1.25
CA GLU A 156 -3.45 5.81 0.58
C GLU A 156 -4.03 6.13 -0.81
N GLN A 157 -4.88 7.15 -0.89
CA GLN A 157 -5.42 7.65 -2.17
C GLN A 157 -4.30 8.19 -3.08
N TRP A 158 -3.34 8.93 -2.53
CA TRP A 158 -2.20 9.41 -3.29
C TRP A 158 -1.38 8.25 -3.87
N GLN A 159 -1.09 7.21 -3.07
CA GLN A 159 -0.35 6.03 -3.52
C GLN A 159 -1.11 5.31 -4.64
N GLN A 160 -2.41 5.09 -4.49
CA GLN A 160 -3.22 4.44 -5.51
C GLN A 160 -3.23 5.25 -6.82
N ARG A 161 -3.52 6.55 -6.75
CA ARG A 161 -3.65 7.39 -7.94
C ARG A 161 -2.31 7.61 -8.64
N VAL A 162 -1.24 7.86 -7.89
CA VAL A 162 0.07 8.18 -8.46
C VAL A 162 0.87 6.94 -8.83
N LEU A 163 0.95 5.94 -7.94
CA LEU A 163 1.81 4.77 -8.15
C LEU A 163 1.12 3.66 -8.95
N VAL A 164 -0.19 3.50 -8.82
CA VAL A 164 -0.94 2.43 -9.49
C VAL A 164 -1.61 2.93 -10.77
N GLN A 165 -2.32 4.06 -10.71
CA GLN A 165 -3.05 4.62 -11.86
C GLN A 165 -2.19 5.54 -12.74
N GLY A 166 -0.98 5.90 -12.29
CA GLY A 166 -0.05 6.74 -13.06
C GLY A 166 -0.49 8.19 -13.22
N GLU A 167 -1.39 8.68 -12.37
CA GLU A 167 -1.85 10.07 -12.46
C GLU A 167 -0.72 11.07 -12.11
N PRO A 168 -0.68 12.24 -12.77
CA PRO A 168 0.32 13.25 -12.47
C PRO A 168 0.28 13.72 -11.01
N THR A 169 1.39 13.55 -10.28
CA THR A 169 1.51 13.89 -8.85
C THR A 169 1.01 15.29 -8.51
N LEU A 170 1.34 16.30 -9.34
CA LEU A 170 0.92 17.68 -9.11
C LEU A 170 -0.61 17.85 -9.10
N ARG A 171 -1.31 17.12 -9.97
CA ARG A 171 -2.77 17.14 -10.04
C ARG A 171 -3.36 16.48 -8.79
N VAL A 172 -2.90 15.27 -8.48
CA VAL A 172 -3.38 14.49 -7.32
C VAL A 172 -3.16 15.25 -6.00
N GLU A 173 -1.98 15.85 -5.79
CA GLU A 173 -1.70 16.65 -4.59
C GLU A 173 -2.64 17.87 -4.47
N ARG A 174 -2.91 18.58 -5.57
CA ARG A 174 -3.83 19.72 -5.55
C ARG A 174 -5.26 19.30 -5.25
N GLU A 175 -5.71 18.14 -5.72
CA GLU A 175 -7.05 17.63 -5.45
C GLU A 175 -7.18 17.13 -4.00
N LEU A 176 -6.19 16.38 -3.50
CA LEU A 176 -6.24 15.78 -2.16
C LEU A 176 -5.89 16.76 -1.03
N LEU A 177 -4.82 17.54 -1.21
CA LEU A 177 -4.28 18.43 -0.18
C LEU A 177 -4.65 19.90 -0.43
N GLY A 178 -5.10 20.22 -1.64
CA GLY A 178 -5.35 21.60 -2.07
C GLY A 178 -4.13 22.40 -2.44
N MET A 179 -2.95 21.80 -2.33
CA MET A 179 -1.65 22.40 -2.63
C MET A 179 -0.62 21.28 -2.82
N ARG A 180 0.60 21.65 -3.21
CA ARG A 180 1.69 20.66 -3.29
C ARG A 180 2.09 20.18 -1.89
N LEU A 181 2.53 18.93 -1.77
CA LEU A 181 2.97 18.34 -0.50
C LEU A 181 4.28 18.97 0.01
N LEU A 182 5.27 19.15 -0.89
CA LEU A 182 6.60 19.61 -0.52
C LEU A 182 6.64 20.95 0.25
N PRO A 183 5.87 22.00 -0.12
CA PRO A 183 5.77 23.22 0.70
C PRO A 183 5.25 23.00 2.12
N ILE A 184 4.31 22.06 2.33
CA ILE A 184 3.83 21.70 3.68
C ILE A 184 4.98 21.06 4.46
N CYS A 185 5.68 20.10 3.84
CA CYS A 185 6.80 19.42 4.50
C CYS A 185 7.94 20.38 4.86
N LEU A 186 8.29 21.30 3.96
CA LEU A 186 9.32 22.31 4.21
C LEU A 186 8.94 23.20 5.41
N ALA A 187 7.74 23.78 5.38
CA ALA A 187 7.31 24.68 6.44
C ALA A 187 7.17 23.96 7.80
N LEU A 188 6.78 22.68 7.80
CA LEU A 188 6.71 21.87 9.00
C LEU A 188 8.11 21.51 9.53
N ALA A 189 9.06 21.16 8.64
CA ALA A 189 10.45 20.91 9.01
C ALA A 189 11.12 22.15 9.63
N GLU A 190 10.85 23.34 9.08
CA GLU A 190 11.31 24.62 9.63
C GLU A 190 10.65 24.94 10.98
N ARG A 191 9.32 24.76 11.09
CA ARG A 191 8.58 24.97 12.35
C ARG A 191 9.09 24.06 13.46
N TRP A 192 9.40 22.81 13.14
CA TRP A 192 9.93 21.84 14.10
C TRP A 192 11.43 21.97 14.35
N ARG A 193 12.12 22.84 13.60
CA ARG A 193 13.58 22.97 13.63
C ARG A 193 14.24 21.59 13.52
N LEU A 194 13.83 20.81 12.52
CA LEU A 194 14.46 19.54 12.18
C LEU A 194 15.93 19.76 11.81
N PRO A 195 16.76 18.69 11.81
CA PRO A 195 18.16 18.79 11.42
C PRO A 195 18.36 19.58 10.13
N GLN A 196 19.36 20.46 10.10
CA GLN A 196 19.54 21.44 9.03
C GLN A 196 19.62 20.79 7.64
N TRP A 197 20.19 19.59 7.54
CA TRP A 197 20.29 18.85 6.28
C TRP A 197 18.92 18.41 5.74
N VAL A 198 17.96 18.12 6.62
CA VAL A 198 16.56 17.85 6.24
C VAL A 198 15.92 19.08 5.62
N ILE A 199 16.08 20.24 6.27
CA ILE A 199 15.53 21.52 5.80
C ILE A 199 16.14 21.88 4.44
N GLN A 200 17.46 21.74 4.28
CA GLN A 200 18.14 21.98 3.00
C GLN A 200 17.63 21.07 1.88
N GLY A 201 17.42 19.77 2.16
CA GLY A 201 16.83 18.84 1.20
C GLY A 201 15.42 19.27 0.75
N TYR A 202 14.56 19.68 1.68
CA TYR A 202 13.23 20.18 1.34
C TYR A 202 13.26 21.50 0.57
N ARG A 203 14.16 22.44 0.93
CA ARG A 203 14.33 23.71 0.18
C ARG A 203 14.76 23.46 -1.26
N LEU A 204 15.72 22.56 -1.48
CA LEU A 204 16.13 22.13 -2.82
C LEU A 204 14.96 21.56 -3.63
N LEU A 205 14.17 20.67 -3.03
CA LEU A 205 13.04 20.02 -3.69
C LEU A 205 11.85 20.96 -3.92
N ALA A 206 11.63 21.94 -3.05
CA ALA A 206 10.51 22.87 -3.14
C ALA A 206 10.81 24.10 -4.02
N CYS A 207 12.04 24.62 -3.93
CA CYS A 207 12.42 25.93 -4.45
C CYS A 207 13.51 25.84 -5.53
N ASP A 208 14.58 25.07 -5.31
CA ASP A 208 15.83 25.15 -6.08
C ASP A 208 16.14 23.92 -6.96
N ARG A 209 15.11 23.36 -7.62
CA ARG A 209 15.20 22.11 -8.40
C ARG A 209 16.23 22.12 -9.54
N ARG A 210 16.67 23.31 -9.98
CA ARG A 210 17.57 23.47 -11.12
C ARG A 210 18.92 22.79 -10.89
N LEU A 211 19.49 22.88 -9.68
CA LEU A 211 20.76 22.22 -9.35
C LEU A 211 20.63 20.70 -9.45
N LEU A 212 19.60 20.14 -8.81
CA LEU A 212 19.29 18.71 -8.87
C LEU A 212 19.08 18.22 -10.31
N VAL A 213 18.32 18.97 -11.13
CA VAL A 213 18.09 18.61 -12.53
C VAL A 213 19.38 18.61 -13.35
N ARG A 214 20.28 19.58 -13.14
CA ARG A 214 21.58 19.62 -13.84
C ARG A 214 22.45 18.43 -13.44
N ALA A 215 22.56 18.12 -12.15
CA ALA A 215 23.31 16.95 -11.70
C ALA A 215 22.71 15.63 -12.20
N LEU A 216 21.38 15.50 -12.24
CA LEU A 216 20.71 14.33 -12.82
C LEU A 216 20.99 14.15 -14.31
N ARG A 217 21.18 15.25 -15.07
CA ARG A 217 21.56 15.18 -16.49
C ARG A 217 22.97 14.60 -16.63
N ILE A 218 23.94 15.12 -15.88
CA ILE A 218 25.31 14.60 -15.86
C ILE A 218 25.33 13.12 -15.42
N ALA A 219 24.57 12.78 -14.38
CA ALA A 219 24.48 11.42 -13.86
C ALA A 219 23.94 10.41 -14.88
N ARG A 220 23.17 10.85 -15.89
CA ARG A 220 22.63 9.98 -16.95
C ARG A 220 23.74 9.30 -17.75
N ASP A 221 24.85 10.00 -17.97
CA ASP A 221 25.98 9.56 -18.80
C ASP A 221 26.98 8.68 -18.01
N HIS A 222 26.47 7.90 -17.05
CA HIS A 222 27.22 6.98 -16.17
C HIS A 222 28.14 5.96 -16.88
N GLN A 223 27.97 5.74 -18.19
CA GLN A 223 28.84 4.89 -19.00
C GLN A 223 30.14 5.61 -19.42
N SER A 224 30.23 6.92 -19.21
CA SER A 224 31.38 7.75 -19.60
C SER A 224 31.85 8.62 -18.41
N PRO A 225 32.53 8.05 -17.40
CA PRO A 225 32.96 8.78 -16.21
C PRO A 225 33.81 10.03 -16.51
N LEU A 226 34.67 9.95 -17.54
CA LEU A 226 35.49 11.09 -17.99
C LEU A 226 34.63 12.27 -18.47
N LEU A 227 33.55 11.99 -19.22
CA LEU A 227 32.62 13.03 -19.68
C LEU A 227 31.90 13.67 -18.49
N GLN A 228 31.48 12.86 -17.50
CA GLN A 228 30.83 13.37 -16.29
C GLN A 228 31.77 14.31 -15.52
N GLN A 229 33.04 13.94 -15.40
CA GLN A 229 34.06 14.76 -14.76
C GLN A 229 34.26 16.09 -15.52
N GLN A 230 34.44 16.04 -16.84
CA GLN A 230 34.58 17.26 -17.66
C GLN A 230 33.37 18.20 -17.56
N GLN A 231 32.14 17.65 -17.51
CA GLN A 231 30.91 18.44 -17.34
C GLN A 231 30.80 19.08 -15.94
N LEU A 232 31.32 18.42 -14.90
CA LEU A 232 31.38 18.96 -13.54
C LEU A 232 32.48 20.02 -13.42
N ASP A 233 33.65 19.79 -14.02
CA ASP A 233 34.76 20.74 -14.03
C ASP A 233 34.37 22.05 -14.74
N ALA A 234 33.55 21.96 -15.79
CA ALA A 234 32.96 23.12 -16.47
C ALA A 234 31.91 23.88 -15.62
N GLN A 235 31.45 23.31 -14.50
CA GLN A 235 30.41 23.86 -13.62
C GLN A 235 30.82 23.78 -12.14
N PRO A 236 31.81 24.58 -11.70
CA PRO A 236 32.40 24.47 -10.36
C PRO A 236 31.39 24.66 -9.22
N ASP A 237 30.38 25.51 -9.40
CA ASP A 237 29.32 25.68 -8.38
C ASP A 237 28.43 24.45 -8.26
N LEU A 238 28.14 23.76 -9.36
CA LEU A 238 27.40 22.51 -9.35
C LEU A 238 28.22 21.39 -8.70
N ALA A 239 29.51 21.30 -9.02
CA ALA A 239 30.42 20.34 -8.41
C ALA A 239 30.56 20.56 -6.89
N ARG A 240 30.72 21.82 -6.46
CA ARG A 240 30.77 22.20 -5.04
C ARG A 240 29.45 21.86 -4.34
N TRP A 241 28.31 22.18 -4.96
CA TRP A 241 27.01 21.82 -4.40
C TRP A 241 26.85 20.30 -4.30
N LEU A 242 27.16 19.56 -5.37
CA LEU A 242 26.96 18.11 -5.43
C LEU A 242 27.70 17.41 -4.29
N THR A 243 28.95 17.79 -4.04
CA THR A 243 29.83 17.19 -3.03
C THR A 243 29.54 17.62 -1.58
N GLN A 244 28.52 18.45 -1.33
CA GLN A 244 28.12 18.81 0.03
C GLN A 244 27.61 17.58 0.80
N PRO A 245 28.11 17.32 2.03
CA PRO A 245 27.65 16.20 2.86
C PRO A 245 26.14 16.14 3.08
N ALA A 246 25.47 17.30 3.14
CA ALA A 246 24.02 17.38 3.32
C ALA A 246 23.23 16.61 2.25
N ASN A 247 23.76 16.48 1.02
CA ASN A 247 23.10 15.75 -0.06
C ASN A 247 22.99 14.24 0.22
N CYS A 248 23.79 13.67 1.13
CA CYS A 248 23.68 12.27 1.53
C CYS A 248 22.26 11.92 2.01
N THR A 249 21.64 12.82 2.77
CA THR A 249 20.28 12.62 3.31
C THR A 249 19.24 12.54 2.18
N LEU A 250 19.36 13.43 1.19
CA LEU A 250 18.51 13.44 -0.01
C LEU A 250 18.70 12.18 -0.84
N LEU A 251 19.95 11.77 -1.10
CA LEU A 251 20.28 10.60 -1.91
C LEU A 251 19.73 9.32 -1.26
N ALA A 252 19.96 9.13 0.03
CA ALA A 252 19.50 7.95 0.75
C ALA A 252 17.98 7.85 0.84
N ASN A 253 17.29 8.96 1.10
CA ASN A 253 15.82 9.00 1.11
C ASN A 253 15.25 8.80 -0.30
N GLY A 254 15.88 9.38 -1.33
CA GLY A 254 15.50 9.17 -2.73
C GLY A 254 15.59 7.69 -3.13
N LEU A 255 16.68 7.02 -2.76
CA LEU A 255 16.85 5.57 -2.95
C LEU A 255 15.79 4.76 -2.19
N ALA A 256 15.58 5.03 -0.90
CA ALA A 256 14.62 4.26 -0.09
C ALA A 256 13.17 4.40 -0.58
N ILE A 257 12.75 5.61 -0.95
CA ILE A 257 11.42 5.88 -1.51
C ILE A 257 11.27 5.22 -2.89
N ALA A 258 12.29 5.33 -3.75
CA ALA A 258 12.24 4.69 -5.07
C ALA A 258 12.23 3.16 -4.97
N ALA A 259 12.98 2.57 -4.03
CA ALA A 259 13.02 1.12 -3.81
C ALA A 259 11.65 0.60 -3.36
N HIS A 260 10.95 1.39 -2.55
CA HIS A 260 9.61 1.10 -2.12
C HIS A 260 8.59 1.08 -3.28
N GLN A 261 8.89 1.76 -4.40
CA GLN A 261 8.14 1.66 -5.65
C GLN A 261 8.56 0.42 -6.45
N SER A 262 9.80 0.40 -6.96
CA SER A 262 10.38 -0.77 -7.65
C SER A 262 11.90 -0.64 -7.79
N TRP A 263 12.60 -1.77 -7.92
CA TRP A 263 14.05 -1.80 -8.14
C TRP A 263 14.44 -1.51 -9.59
N ASP A 264 13.61 -1.95 -10.54
CA ASP A 264 13.83 -1.82 -11.99
C ASP A 264 13.33 -0.48 -12.57
N GLY A 265 12.65 0.34 -11.76
CA GLY A 265 11.95 1.52 -12.22
C GLY A 265 12.87 2.70 -12.59
N PRO A 266 12.41 3.61 -13.47
CA PRO A 266 13.19 4.78 -13.87
C PRO A 266 13.45 5.77 -12.73
N HIS A 267 12.63 5.74 -11.66
CA HIS A 267 12.88 6.53 -10.45
C HIS A 267 14.09 5.99 -9.67
N MET A 268 14.18 4.68 -9.49
CA MET A 268 15.32 4.03 -8.82
C MET A 268 16.62 4.28 -9.59
N LEU A 269 16.62 4.02 -10.90
CA LEU A 269 17.80 4.21 -11.74
C LEU A 269 18.34 5.65 -11.70
N ARG A 270 17.45 6.66 -11.65
CA ARG A 270 17.86 8.06 -11.51
C ARG A 270 18.62 8.32 -10.21
N TRP A 271 18.11 7.82 -9.10
CA TRP A 271 18.76 7.99 -7.79
C TRP A 271 20.06 7.19 -7.66
N GLN A 272 20.12 5.98 -8.21
CA GLN A 272 21.36 5.18 -8.24
C GLN A 272 22.46 5.87 -9.04
N ARG A 273 22.13 6.40 -10.22
CA ARG A 273 23.07 7.17 -11.06
C ARG A 273 23.58 8.43 -10.36
N LEU A 274 22.67 9.21 -9.75
CA LEU A 274 23.07 10.41 -9.02
C LEU A 274 23.95 10.08 -7.81
N THR A 275 23.64 8.98 -7.12
CA THR A 275 24.46 8.49 -6.00
C THR A 275 25.83 8.02 -6.49
N GLY A 276 25.91 7.33 -7.63
CA GLY A 276 27.19 6.97 -8.26
C GLY A 276 28.01 8.19 -8.67
N LEU A 277 27.38 9.22 -9.21
CA LEU A 277 28.05 10.49 -9.52
C LEU A 277 28.59 11.17 -8.24
N TYR A 278 27.80 11.19 -7.16
CA TYR A 278 28.24 11.72 -5.87
C TYR A 278 29.41 10.92 -5.27
N LEU A 279 29.35 9.60 -5.35
CA LEU A 279 30.37 8.70 -4.80
C LEU A 279 31.59 8.53 -5.72
N GLY A 280 31.54 8.98 -6.97
CA GLY A 280 32.54 8.64 -7.98
C GLY A 280 32.65 7.12 -8.19
N GLN A 281 31.52 6.40 -8.11
CA GLN A 281 31.47 4.94 -8.23
C GLN A 281 30.70 4.50 -9.47
N PRO A 282 31.08 3.37 -10.11
CA PRO A 282 30.30 2.74 -11.16
C PRO A 282 28.88 2.41 -10.70
N LEU A 283 27.91 2.51 -11.62
CA LEU A 283 26.50 2.23 -11.33
C LEU A 283 26.28 0.81 -10.74
N THR A 284 27.01 -0.18 -11.24
CA THR A 284 26.92 -1.58 -10.79
C THR A 284 27.32 -1.75 -9.34
N GLU A 285 28.38 -1.07 -8.88
CA GLU A 285 28.81 -1.10 -7.49
C GLU A 285 27.77 -0.46 -6.56
N VAL A 286 27.21 0.68 -6.98
CA VAL A 286 26.14 1.36 -6.22
C VAL A 286 24.91 0.45 -6.14
N GLN A 287 24.51 -0.19 -7.24
CA GLN A 287 23.38 -1.12 -7.26
C GLN A 287 23.61 -2.30 -6.31
N GLN A 288 24.79 -2.90 -6.33
CA GLN A 288 25.15 -3.98 -5.41
C GLN A 288 25.07 -3.53 -3.95
N GLN A 289 25.68 -2.38 -3.61
CA GLN A 289 25.66 -1.84 -2.25
C GLN A 289 24.23 -1.56 -1.77
N VAL A 290 23.43 -0.87 -2.59
CA VAL A 290 22.04 -0.53 -2.25
C VAL A 290 21.20 -1.78 -1.99
N HIS A 291 21.36 -2.84 -2.80
CA HIS A 291 20.65 -4.11 -2.58
C HIS A 291 21.10 -4.82 -1.30
N MET A 292 22.41 -4.87 -1.02
CA MET A 292 22.93 -5.46 0.22
C MET A 292 22.43 -4.71 1.46
N LEU A 293 22.43 -3.38 1.41
CA LEU A 293 21.93 -2.52 2.50
C LEU A 293 20.43 -2.68 2.69
N ALA A 294 19.66 -2.90 1.62
CA ALA A 294 18.25 -3.22 1.73
C ALA A 294 18.04 -4.58 2.43
N ALA A 295 18.83 -5.61 2.09
CA ALA A 295 18.76 -6.90 2.77
C ALA A 295 19.14 -6.80 4.26
N GLN A 296 20.14 -5.99 4.60
CA GLN A 296 20.51 -5.71 6.01
C GLN A 296 19.41 -4.96 6.75
N SER A 297 18.84 -3.91 6.14
CA SER A 297 17.68 -3.18 6.69
C SER A 297 16.52 -4.11 6.97
N ALA A 298 16.24 -5.06 6.06
CA ALA A 298 15.16 -6.02 6.25
C ALA A 298 15.37 -6.91 7.48
N ARG A 299 16.60 -7.33 7.77
CA ARG A 299 16.92 -8.14 8.97
C ARG A 299 16.65 -7.40 10.27
N LEU A 300 16.79 -6.07 10.27
CA LEU A 300 16.62 -5.23 11.45
C LEU A 300 15.19 -4.71 11.61
N HIS A 301 14.52 -4.39 10.50
CA HIS A 301 13.32 -3.56 10.51
C HIS A 301 12.12 -4.15 9.79
N ALA A 302 12.23 -5.23 9.02
CA ALA A 302 11.08 -5.80 8.33
C ALA A 302 10.02 -6.27 9.34
N ARG A 303 8.77 -5.83 9.13
CA ARG A 303 7.64 -6.12 10.02
C ARG A 303 6.39 -6.43 9.18
N PRO A 304 6.12 -7.70 8.83
CA PRO A 304 4.87 -8.07 8.17
C PRO A 304 3.66 -7.57 8.97
N PRO A 305 2.61 -7.00 8.34
CA PRO A 305 2.35 -6.97 6.90
C PRO A 305 2.94 -5.75 6.16
N LEU A 306 3.81 -4.94 6.78
CA LEU A 306 4.45 -3.81 6.10
C LEU A 306 5.39 -4.30 5.00
N TRP A 307 5.46 -3.53 3.91
CA TRP A 307 6.28 -3.87 2.76
C TRP A 307 7.71 -3.36 2.96
N HIS A 308 8.68 -4.27 2.94
CA HIS A 308 10.10 -3.94 2.83
C HIS A 308 10.59 -4.21 1.40
N PRO A 309 11.29 -3.27 0.73
CA PRO A 309 11.70 -3.44 -0.67
C PRO A 309 12.66 -4.61 -0.91
N ALA A 310 13.38 -5.07 0.12
CA ALA A 310 14.20 -6.28 0.03
C ALA A 310 13.41 -7.54 -0.40
N VAL A 311 12.10 -7.59 -0.15
CA VAL A 311 11.25 -8.70 -0.62
C VAL A 311 11.22 -8.77 -2.16
N ALA A 312 11.26 -7.63 -2.85
CA ALA A 312 11.32 -7.65 -4.32
C ALA A 312 12.68 -8.09 -4.89
N LEU A 313 13.74 -8.18 -4.08
CA LEU A 313 15.04 -8.68 -4.56
C LEU A 313 15.03 -10.18 -4.87
N ILE A 314 14.07 -10.93 -4.30
CA ILE A 314 13.86 -12.36 -4.57
C ILE A 314 12.78 -12.61 -5.63
N TRP A 315 12.17 -11.55 -6.17
CA TRP A 315 11.16 -11.65 -7.21
C TRP A 315 11.81 -11.59 -8.61
N PRO A 316 11.10 -11.99 -9.68
CA PRO A 316 11.51 -11.65 -11.03
C PRO A 316 11.78 -10.14 -11.14
N TRP A 317 12.85 -9.75 -11.82
CA TRP A 317 13.32 -8.35 -11.81
C TRP A 317 12.26 -7.32 -12.23
N GLN A 318 11.38 -7.69 -13.16
CA GLN A 318 10.30 -6.83 -13.69
C GLN A 318 9.02 -6.90 -12.85
N ALA A 319 9.00 -7.66 -11.75
CA ALA A 319 7.83 -7.78 -10.91
C ALA A 319 7.67 -6.52 -10.04
N SER A 320 6.53 -5.86 -10.19
CA SER A 320 6.12 -4.75 -9.33
C SER A 320 5.11 -5.22 -8.28
N ARG A 321 5.22 -4.67 -7.06
CA ARG A 321 4.16 -4.76 -6.05
C ARG A 321 2.93 -3.94 -6.42
N TRP A 322 3.15 -2.85 -7.15
CA TRP A 322 2.13 -1.92 -7.62
C TRP A 322 1.71 -2.43 -8.99
N ARG A 323 0.82 -3.42 -9.00
CA ARG A 323 0.17 -3.86 -10.23
C ARG A 323 -1.07 -3.01 -10.41
N ALA A 324 -1.14 -2.27 -11.51
CA ALA A 324 -2.43 -1.79 -11.99
C ALA A 324 -3.34 -3.01 -12.11
N GLU A 325 -4.59 -2.88 -11.65
CA GLU A 325 -5.63 -3.84 -11.99
C GLU A 325 -5.56 -4.05 -13.50
N ALA A 326 -5.46 -5.31 -13.94
CA ALA A 326 -5.53 -5.60 -15.36
C ALA A 326 -6.82 -4.98 -15.89
N ALA A 327 -6.77 -4.35 -17.07
CA ALA A 327 -7.99 -3.83 -17.67
C ALA A 327 -9.03 -4.96 -17.73
N PRO A 328 -10.31 -4.68 -17.42
CA PRO A 328 -11.34 -5.69 -17.56
C PRO A 328 -11.28 -6.26 -18.99
N PRO A 329 -11.44 -7.58 -19.15
CA PRO A 329 -11.41 -8.18 -20.47
C PRO A 329 -12.46 -7.50 -21.36
N PRO A 330 -12.25 -7.51 -22.69
CA PRO A 330 -13.21 -6.92 -23.61
C PRO A 330 -14.61 -7.47 -23.34
N PRO A 331 -15.66 -6.65 -23.52
CA PRO A 331 -17.03 -7.13 -23.35
C PRO A 331 -17.31 -8.33 -24.27
N PRO A 332 -18.32 -9.16 -23.94
CA PRO A 332 -18.71 -10.28 -24.79
C PRO A 332 -19.01 -9.82 -26.21
N SER A 333 -18.69 -10.64 -27.20
CA SER A 333 -18.97 -10.34 -28.62
C SER A 333 -20.48 -10.21 -28.87
N ALA A 334 -20.85 -9.55 -29.97
CA ALA A 334 -22.27 -9.40 -30.34
C ALA A 334 -22.98 -10.76 -30.50
N GLU A 335 -22.26 -11.77 -31.03
CA GLU A 335 -22.73 -13.15 -31.16
C GLU A 335 -22.96 -13.80 -29.79
N ALA A 336 -22.00 -13.67 -28.87
CA ALA A 336 -22.12 -14.20 -27.51
C ALA A 336 -23.27 -13.54 -26.74
N LEU A 337 -23.51 -12.23 -26.95
CA LEU A 337 -24.67 -11.54 -26.39
C LEU A 337 -25.99 -11.98 -27.03
N ALA A 338 -26.00 -12.40 -28.30
CA ALA A 338 -27.20 -12.95 -28.94
C ALA A 338 -27.55 -14.33 -28.35
N GLU A 339 -26.56 -15.20 -28.21
CA GLU A 339 -26.69 -16.51 -27.55
C GLU A 339 -27.15 -16.36 -26.09
N TRP A 340 -26.54 -15.42 -25.34
CA TRP A 340 -26.96 -15.10 -23.98
C TRP A 340 -28.44 -14.70 -23.90
N ARG A 341 -28.93 -13.86 -24.84
CA ARG A 341 -30.34 -13.47 -24.89
C ARG A 341 -31.26 -14.65 -25.20
N GLN A 342 -30.83 -15.59 -26.03
CA GLN A 342 -31.58 -16.82 -26.33
C GLN A 342 -31.74 -17.68 -25.08
N HIS A 343 -30.66 -17.95 -24.34
CA HIS A 343 -30.76 -18.70 -23.08
C HIS A 343 -31.60 -17.99 -22.02
N CYS A 344 -31.47 -16.65 -21.90
CA CYS A 344 -32.34 -15.89 -21.00
C CYS A 344 -33.82 -15.95 -21.40
N ALA A 345 -34.13 -15.96 -22.70
CA ALA A 345 -35.50 -16.11 -23.19
C ALA A 345 -36.03 -17.52 -22.91
N GLU A 346 -35.20 -18.55 -23.07
CA GLU A 346 -35.55 -19.94 -22.75
C GLU A 346 -35.85 -20.13 -21.26
N LEU A 347 -35.04 -19.53 -20.37
CA LEU A 347 -35.29 -19.50 -18.93
C LEU A 347 -36.64 -18.87 -18.56
N LEU A 348 -37.12 -17.90 -19.34
CA LEU A 348 -38.35 -17.16 -19.07
C LEU A 348 -39.58 -17.72 -19.80
N ARG A 349 -39.44 -18.79 -20.59
CA ARG A 349 -40.52 -19.32 -21.42
C ARG A 349 -41.61 -19.95 -20.55
N GLU A 350 -42.87 -19.64 -20.86
CA GLU A 350 -44.06 -20.22 -20.23
C GLU A 350 -44.89 -21.02 -21.26
N PRO A 351 -45.20 -22.30 -21.00
CA PRO A 351 -44.79 -23.12 -19.86
C PRO A 351 -43.27 -23.42 -19.84
N SER A 352 -42.72 -23.68 -18.65
CA SER A 352 -41.29 -24.00 -18.48
C SER A 352 -40.86 -25.11 -19.43
N PRO A 353 -39.77 -24.93 -20.21
CA PRO A 353 -39.23 -25.96 -21.10
C PRO A 353 -38.56 -27.11 -20.34
N PHE A 354 -38.21 -26.91 -19.07
CA PHE A 354 -37.34 -27.82 -18.33
C PHE A 354 -38.14 -28.92 -17.63
N SER A 355 -37.70 -30.17 -17.78
CA SER A 355 -38.27 -31.34 -17.10
C SER A 355 -37.74 -31.54 -15.68
N ASN A 356 -36.55 -31.01 -15.39
CA ASN A 356 -35.86 -31.16 -14.12
C ASN A 356 -34.93 -29.97 -13.82
N VAL A 357 -34.48 -29.88 -12.55
CA VAL A 357 -33.59 -28.81 -12.08
C VAL A 357 -32.22 -28.85 -12.78
N VAL A 358 -31.76 -30.02 -13.20
CA VAL A 358 -30.48 -30.19 -13.91
C VAL A 358 -30.50 -29.46 -15.25
N GLN A 359 -31.58 -29.57 -16.03
CA GLN A 359 -31.76 -28.87 -17.30
C GLN A 359 -31.87 -27.36 -17.12
N LEU A 360 -32.65 -26.90 -16.13
CA LEU A 360 -32.79 -25.48 -15.81
C LEU A 360 -31.43 -24.85 -15.45
N THR A 361 -30.69 -25.52 -14.56
CA THR A 361 -29.37 -25.03 -14.14
C THR A 361 -28.34 -25.12 -15.25
N ALA A 362 -28.43 -26.10 -16.16
CA ALA A 362 -27.58 -26.16 -17.35
C ALA A 362 -27.81 -24.94 -18.26
N CYS A 363 -29.06 -24.58 -18.55
CA CYS A 363 -29.39 -23.38 -19.33
C CYS A 363 -28.89 -22.09 -18.63
N ALA A 364 -28.99 -22.01 -17.30
CA ALA A 364 -28.43 -20.90 -16.54
C ALA A 364 -26.89 -20.83 -16.62
N ARG A 365 -26.19 -21.97 -16.53
CA ARG A 365 -24.74 -22.07 -16.73
C ARG A 365 -24.35 -21.60 -18.13
N ASP A 366 -25.09 -22.02 -19.14
CA ASP A 366 -24.79 -21.68 -20.54
C ASP A 366 -25.04 -20.19 -20.82
N ALA A 367 -26.08 -19.60 -20.23
CA ALA A 367 -26.27 -18.15 -20.23
C ALA A 367 -25.10 -17.39 -19.58
N LEU A 368 -24.58 -17.88 -18.44
CA LEU A 368 -23.44 -17.26 -17.76
C LEU A 368 -22.16 -17.35 -18.62
N ARG A 369 -21.93 -18.47 -19.30
CA ARG A 369 -20.83 -18.62 -20.26
C ARG A 369 -20.97 -17.66 -21.45
N ALA A 370 -22.15 -17.60 -22.05
CA ALA A 370 -22.43 -16.74 -23.20
C ALA A 370 -22.26 -15.24 -22.86
N CYS A 371 -22.50 -14.83 -21.61
CA CYS A 371 -22.21 -13.46 -21.16
C CYS A 371 -20.73 -13.21 -20.81
N GLY A 372 -19.83 -14.12 -21.16
CA GLY A 372 -18.38 -13.96 -21.06
C GLY A 372 -17.74 -14.43 -19.75
N LEU A 373 -18.52 -14.91 -18.78
CA LEU A 373 -17.96 -15.43 -17.51
C LEU A 373 -17.24 -16.76 -17.77
N GLN A 374 -16.06 -16.92 -17.18
CA GLN A 374 -15.18 -18.05 -17.49
C GLN A 374 -15.39 -19.21 -16.53
N ARG A 375 -15.44 -18.90 -15.22
CA ARG A 375 -15.60 -19.90 -14.17
C ARG A 375 -16.86 -19.63 -13.39
N MET A 376 -17.62 -20.67 -13.12
CA MET A 376 -18.89 -20.54 -12.40
C MET A 376 -19.28 -21.82 -11.70
N LEU A 377 -20.07 -21.66 -10.65
CA LEU A 377 -20.61 -22.74 -9.84
C LEU A 377 -22.05 -22.39 -9.43
N LEU A 378 -22.98 -23.29 -9.71
CA LEU A 378 -24.37 -23.18 -9.29
C LEU A 378 -24.60 -24.22 -8.20
N LEU A 379 -24.88 -23.74 -6.99
CA LEU A 379 -25.15 -24.54 -5.80
C LEU A 379 -26.65 -24.53 -5.51
N VAL A 380 -27.25 -25.69 -5.31
CA VAL A 380 -28.68 -25.84 -4.96
C VAL A 380 -28.79 -26.31 -3.52
N ALA A 381 -29.65 -25.65 -2.75
CA ALA A 381 -29.93 -26.05 -1.37
C ALA A 381 -30.71 -27.37 -1.33
N ASP A 382 -30.37 -28.21 -0.37
CA ASP A 382 -31.12 -29.40 -0.07
C ASP A 382 -32.49 -29.05 0.56
N ARG A 383 -33.38 -30.04 0.71
CA ARG A 383 -34.72 -29.82 1.27
C ARG A 383 -34.69 -29.31 2.71
N THR A 384 -33.65 -29.66 3.49
CA THR A 384 -33.52 -29.25 4.89
C THR A 384 -32.89 -27.87 5.07
N GLN A 385 -32.36 -27.26 4.01
CA GLN A 385 -31.59 -26.01 4.04
C GLN A 385 -30.39 -26.06 5.00
N VAL A 386 -29.81 -27.24 5.15
CA VAL A 386 -28.58 -27.43 5.92
C VAL A 386 -27.39 -27.44 4.97
N HIS A 387 -27.56 -28.02 3.79
CA HIS A 387 -26.50 -28.21 2.82
C HIS A 387 -26.81 -27.58 1.47
N VAL A 388 -25.76 -27.22 0.75
CA VAL A 388 -25.82 -26.83 -0.66
C VAL A 388 -24.94 -27.75 -1.48
N LEU A 389 -25.46 -28.19 -2.62
CA LEU A 389 -24.85 -29.16 -3.50
C LEU A 389 -24.54 -28.52 -4.85
N ALA A 390 -23.35 -28.77 -5.39
CA ALA A 390 -22.99 -28.35 -6.73
C ALA A 390 -23.87 -29.05 -7.76
N GLN A 391 -24.63 -28.26 -8.52
CA GLN A 391 -25.54 -28.75 -9.54
C GLN A 391 -24.97 -28.57 -10.95
N GLN A 392 -24.24 -27.48 -11.17
CA GLN A 392 -23.55 -27.18 -12.42
C GLN A 392 -22.24 -26.46 -12.12
N SER A 393 -21.21 -26.78 -12.90
CA SER A 393 -19.96 -26.04 -12.90
C SER A 393 -19.49 -25.80 -14.33
N ALA A 394 -18.67 -24.77 -14.51
CA ALA A 394 -18.04 -24.47 -15.78
C ALA A 394 -16.71 -23.75 -15.52
N GLY A 395 -15.66 -24.10 -16.28
CA GLY A 395 -14.34 -23.46 -16.16
C GLY A 395 -13.60 -23.77 -14.84
N LEU A 396 -14.08 -24.76 -14.09
CA LEU A 396 -13.43 -25.32 -12.91
C LEU A 396 -12.87 -26.71 -13.24
N GLU A 397 -11.93 -27.19 -12.43
CA GLU A 397 -11.37 -28.55 -12.57
C GLU A 397 -12.48 -29.62 -12.52
N PRO A 398 -12.32 -30.77 -13.22
CA PRO A 398 -13.30 -31.85 -13.18
C PRO A 398 -13.48 -32.41 -11.76
N GLY A 399 -14.71 -32.80 -11.41
CA GLY A 399 -15.04 -33.39 -10.10
C GLY A 399 -15.68 -32.44 -9.08
N GLN A 400 -15.75 -31.14 -9.37
CA GLN A 400 -16.39 -30.14 -8.49
C GLN A 400 -17.92 -30.27 -8.42
N GLU A 401 -18.53 -31.07 -9.31
CA GLU A 401 -19.95 -31.42 -9.31
C GLU A 401 -20.37 -32.24 -8.08
N LYS A 402 -19.42 -32.75 -7.30
CA LYS A 402 -19.67 -33.47 -6.04
C LYS A 402 -19.53 -32.60 -4.80
N LEU A 403 -19.28 -31.29 -4.95
CA LEU A 403 -19.07 -30.39 -3.83
C LEU A 403 -20.35 -30.25 -3.00
N GLN A 404 -20.24 -30.53 -1.70
CA GLN A 404 -21.28 -30.31 -0.71
C GLN A 404 -20.74 -29.37 0.37
N LEU A 405 -21.50 -28.32 0.69
CA LEU A 405 -21.13 -27.35 1.72
C LEU A 405 -22.25 -27.24 2.76
N GLU A 406 -21.87 -27.13 4.03
CA GLU A 406 -22.81 -26.84 5.10
C GLU A 406 -23.03 -25.32 5.20
N ILE A 407 -24.28 -24.85 5.14
CA ILE A 407 -24.61 -23.42 5.17
C ILE A 407 -24.14 -22.75 6.46
N ALA A 408 -24.20 -23.47 7.60
CA ALA A 408 -23.80 -22.95 8.90
C ALA A 408 -22.28 -22.77 9.07
N SER A 409 -21.47 -23.44 8.24
CA SER A 409 -20.00 -23.41 8.33
C SER A 409 -19.37 -22.07 7.93
N SER A 410 -20.11 -21.22 7.20
CA SER A 410 -19.65 -19.91 6.76
C SER A 410 -20.64 -18.81 7.18
N PRO A 411 -20.17 -17.74 7.85
CA PRO A 411 -21.04 -16.62 8.21
C PRO A 411 -21.61 -15.91 6.97
N LEU A 412 -20.85 -15.88 5.86
CA LEU A 412 -21.31 -15.29 4.62
C LEU A 412 -22.39 -16.15 3.94
N LEU A 413 -22.20 -17.48 3.89
CA LEU A 413 -23.22 -18.39 3.36
C LEU A 413 -24.52 -18.30 4.18
N LYS A 414 -24.42 -18.30 5.51
CA LYS A 414 -25.59 -18.13 6.39
C LYS A 414 -26.38 -16.87 6.05
N LYS A 415 -25.70 -15.74 5.82
CA LYS A 415 -26.34 -14.48 5.43
C LYS A 415 -26.95 -14.53 4.02
N LEU A 416 -26.27 -15.15 3.05
CA LEU A 416 -26.75 -15.29 1.68
C LEU A 416 -27.98 -16.19 1.56
N PHE A 417 -28.15 -17.16 2.45
CA PHE A 417 -29.31 -18.06 2.49
C PHE A 417 -30.47 -17.56 3.37
N GLN A 418 -30.29 -16.47 4.13
CA GLN A 418 -31.39 -15.79 4.85
C GLN A 418 -32.29 -14.97 3.92
N GLN A 419 -31.68 -14.26 2.97
CA GLN A 419 -32.39 -13.42 2.02
C GLN A 419 -31.65 -13.34 0.68
N PRO A 420 -32.35 -13.25 -0.46
CA PRO A 420 -31.72 -13.03 -1.76
C PRO A 420 -30.85 -11.75 -1.73
N ALA A 421 -29.56 -11.89 -2.05
CA ALA A 421 -28.62 -10.77 -2.16
C ALA A 421 -27.71 -10.95 -3.38
N LEU A 422 -27.20 -9.84 -3.92
CA LEU A 422 -26.13 -9.77 -4.91
C LEU A 422 -24.89 -9.19 -4.23
N LEU A 423 -23.77 -9.89 -4.33
CA LEU A 423 -22.50 -9.50 -3.76
C LEU A 423 -21.43 -9.45 -4.85
N ARG A 424 -20.66 -8.37 -4.86
CA ARG A 424 -19.46 -8.22 -5.71
C ARG A 424 -18.25 -8.12 -4.82
N ILE A 425 -17.37 -9.13 -4.91
CA ILE A 425 -16.07 -9.12 -4.27
C ILE A 425 -15.06 -8.46 -5.22
N GLY A 426 -14.25 -7.56 -4.69
CA GLY A 426 -13.18 -6.86 -5.36
C GLY A 426 -12.15 -6.31 -4.36
N PRO A 427 -11.12 -5.57 -4.81
CA PRO A 427 -10.00 -5.15 -3.96
C PRO A 427 -10.43 -4.40 -2.70
N ASN A 428 -11.53 -3.64 -2.77
CA ASN A 428 -12.02 -2.81 -1.67
C ASN A 428 -12.64 -3.61 -0.52
N ASN A 429 -13.04 -4.85 -0.73
CA ASN A 429 -13.77 -5.66 0.27
C ASN A 429 -13.29 -7.12 0.38
N GLN A 430 -12.32 -7.54 -0.44
CA GLN A 430 -11.82 -8.92 -0.48
C GLN A 430 -11.25 -9.40 0.86
N ASP A 431 -10.52 -8.53 1.58
CA ASP A 431 -9.87 -8.89 2.85
C ASP A 431 -10.88 -9.28 3.93
N GLN A 432 -12.11 -8.75 3.85
CA GLN A 432 -13.20 -9.08 4.76
C GLN A 432 -14.06 -10.23 4.24
N LEU A 433 -14.39 -10.23 2.94
CA LEU A 433 -15.40 -11.14 2.37
C LEU A 433 -14.83 -12.50 1.95
N LEU A 434 -13.61 -12.56 1.42
CA LEU A 434 -13.01 -13.84 1.01
C LEU A 434 -12.83 -14.77 2.22
N PRO A 435 -12.26 -14.35 3.37
CA PRO A 435 -12.16 -15.22 4.53
C PRO A 435 -13.52 -15.71 5.04
N ALA A 436 -14.54 -14.87 4.97
CA ALA A 436 -15.90 -15.19 5.41
C ALA A 436 -16.62 -16.20 4.49
N LEU A 437 -16.19 -16.35 3.22
CA LEU A 437 -16.79 -17.28 2.26
C LEU A 437 -16.56 -18.76 2.61
N GLY A 438 -15.53 -19.06 3.41
CA GLY A 438 -15.12 -20.42 3.75
C GLY A 438 -13.96 -20.92 2.89
N GLU A 439 -13.30 -21.98 3.34
CA GLU A 439 -12.07 -22.52 2.72
C GLU A 439 -12.35 -23.22 1.37
N PRO A 440 -13.39 -24.08 1.21
CA PRO A 440 -13.63 -24.78 -0.05
C PRO A 440 -13.88 -23.86 -1.24
N LEU A 441 -14.68 -22.80 -1.05
CA LEU A 441 -14.98 -21.84 -2.11
C LEU A 441 -13.79 -20.93 -2.44
N ARG A 442 -12.93 -20.61 -1.46
CA ARG A 442 -11.70 -19.85 -1.69
C ARG A 442 -10.69 -20.64 -2.53
N GLN A 443 -10.61 -21.95 -2.36
CA GLN A 443 -9.75 -22.79 -3.20
C GLN A 443 -10.22 -22.80 -4.66
N LEU A 444 -11.54 -22.83 -4.89
CA LEU A 444 -12.11 -22.82 -6.24
C LEU A 444 -12.00 -21.44 -6.92
N PHE A 445 -12.20 -20.39 -6.15
CA PHE A 445 -12.12 -19.00 -6.61
C PHE A 445 -11.04 -18.23 -5.84
N PRO A 446 -9.74 -18.48 -6.12
CA PRO A 446 -8.63 -17.81 -5.43
C PRO A 446 -8.44 -16.35 -5.88
N GLY A 447 -9.17 -15.92 -6.90
CA GLY A 447 -9.04 -14.60 -7.50
C GLY A 447 -9.66 -13.48 -6.64
N PRO A 448 -9.17 -12.23 -6.79
CA PRO A 448 -9.66 -11.08 -6.03
C PRO A 448 -11.06 -10.59 -6.47
N HIS A 449 -11.57 -11.10 -7.60
CA HIS A 449 -12.84 -10.69 -8.19
C HIS A 449 -13.81 -11.87 -8.28
N LEU A 450 -14.98 -11.75 -7.63
CA LEU A 450 -16.01 -12.79 -7.62
C LEU A 450 -17.40 -12.16 -7.54
N LEU A 451 -18.34 -12.62 -8.38
CA LEU A 451 -19.76 -12.29 -8.28
C LEU A 451 -20.52 -13.42 -7.61
N LEU A 452 -21.38 -13.08 -6.66
CA LEU A 452 -22.24 -14.04 -5.95
C LEU A 452 -23.68 -13.54 -5.93
N ARG A 453 -24.64 -14.42 -6.23
CA ARG A 453 -26.07 -14.12 -6.12
C ARG A 453 -26.82 -15.29 -5.51
N SER A 454 -27.55 -15.04 -4.43
CA SER A 454 -28.50 -16.01 -3.87
C SER A 454 -29.90 -15.84 -4.47
N LEU A 455 -30.52 -16.93 -4.93
CA LEU A 455 -31.81 -16.93 -5.64
C LEU A 455 -32.91 -17.56 -4.78
N GLY A 456 -34.06 -16.89 -4.74
CA GLY A 456 -35.22 -17.27 -3.95
C GLY A 456 -36.34 -17.97 -4.72
N ASN A 457 -37.04 -18.86 -4.03
CA ASN A 457 -38.35 -19.37 -4.41
C ASN A 457 -39.35 -19.11 -3.28
N GLY A 458 -40.17 -18.07 -3.43
CA GLY A 458 -41.02 -17.57 -2.35
C GLY A 458 -40.18 -16.95 -1.22
N SER A 459 -40.40 -17.38 0.02
CA SER A 459 -39.69 -16.89 1.20
C SER A 459 -38.34 -17.57 1.47
N ARG A 460 -37.93 -18.54 0.65
CA ARG A 460 -36.73 -19.35 0.86
C ARG A 460 -35.70 -19.13 -0.24
N VAL A 461 -34.43 -18.98 0.13
CA VAL A 461 -33.30 -19.04 -0.81
C VAL A 461 -33.01 -20.50 -1.15
N VAL A 462 -33.02 -20.84 -2.43
CA VAL A 462 -32.87 -22.23 -2.92
C VAL A 462 -31.62 -22.47 -3.75
N MET A 463 -30.94 -21.40 -4.18
CA MET A 463 -29.75 -21.51 -5.03
C MET A 463 -28.74 -20.41 -4.72
N LEU A 464 -27.46 -20.70 -4.88
CA LEU A 464 -26.37 -19.72 -4.88
C LEU A 464 -25.58 -19.87 -6.18
N VAL A 465 -25.42 -18.76 -6.90
CA VAL A 465 -24.64 -18.68 -8.14
C VAL A 465 -23.35 -17.92 -7.84
N LEU A 466 -22.21 -18.50 -8.19
CA LEU A 466 -20.90 -17.86 -8.14
C LEU A 466 -20.31 -17.82 -9.54
N ALA A 467 -19.68 -16.71 -9.92
CA ALA A 467 -18.96 -16.61 -11.19
C ALA A 467 -17.83 -15.59 -11.17
N ASP A 468 -16.78 -15.87 -11.95
CA ASP A 468 -15.68 -14.95 -12.19
C ASP A 468 -15.09 -15.01 -13.61
N LEU A 469 -14.10 -14.16 -13.84
CA LEU A 469 -13.30 -14.08 -15.07
C LEU A 469 -11.87 -14.56 -14.81
N GLY A 470 -11.70 -15.69 -14.11
CA GLY A 470 -10.36 -16.18 -13.73
C GLY A 470 -9.66 -15.23 -12.74
N GLY A 471 -10.43 -14.58 -11.87
CA GLY A 471 -9.94 -13.55 -10.95
C GLY A 471 -9.64 -12.19 -11.57
N GLN A 472 -10.02 -11.92 -12.83
CA GLN A 472 -9.90 -10.61 -13.48
C GLN A 472 -11.08 -9.68 -13.13
N PRO A 473 -10.92 -8.35 -13.23
CA PRO A 473 -12.01 -7.41 -12.96
C PRO A 473 -13.14 -7.52 -13.99
N PHE A 474 -14.37 -7.23 -13.54
CA PHE A 474 -15.56 -7.21 -14.39
C PHE A 474 -15.76 -5.85 -15.06
N SER A 475 -16.10 -5.84 -16.35
CA SER A 475 -16.74 -4.67 -16.96
C SER A 475 -18.19 -4.50 -16.47
N ASP A 476 -18.77 -3.32 -16.64
CA ASP A 476 -20.16 -3.06 -16.26
C ASP A 476 -21.14 -4.00 -16.97
N LEU A 477 -20.85 -4.35 -18.22
CA LEU A 477 -21.68 -5.27 -19.00
C LEU A 477 -21.66 -6.69 -18.41
N HIS A 478 -20.50 -7.19 -17.96
CA HIS A 478 -20.42 -8.49 -17.29
C HIS A 478 -21.26 -8.51 -16.01
N ALA A 479 -21.17 -7.46 -15.19
CA ALA A 479 -21.93 -7.36 -13.95
C ALA A 479 -23.44 -7.27 -14.20
N GLN A 480 -23.87 -6.48 -15.20
CA GLN A 480 -25.27 -6.36 -15.60
C GLN A 480 -25.81 -7.68 -16.16
N ALA A 481 -25.05 -8.34 -17.03
CA ALA A 481 -25.46 -9.60 -17.64
C ALA A 481 -25.57 -10.71 -16.58
N PHE A 482 -24.62 -10.81 -15.65
CA PHE A 482 -24.70 -11.73 -14.50
C PHE A 482 -25.98 -11.50 -13.68
N ALA A 483 -26.24 -10.24 -13.29
CA ALA A 483 -27.43 -9.90 -12.50
C ALA A 483 -28.72 -10.25 -13.25
N LYS A 484 -28.74 -10.02 -14.57
CA LYS A 484 -29.90 -10.32 -15.40
C LYS A 484 -30.10 -11.83 -15.60
N THR A 485 -29.05 -12.59 -15.88
CA THR A 485 -29.11 -14.06 -15.95
C THR A 485 -29.66 -14.62 -14.65
N ALA A 486 -29.13 -14.16 -13.51
CA ALA A 486 -29.60 -14.61 -12.21
C ALA A 486 -31.07 -14.27 -11.95
N GLN A 487 -31.55 -13.10 -12.40
CA GLN A 487 -32.98 -12.75 -12.35
C GLN A 487 -33.84 -13.68 -13.23
N CYS A 488 -33.39 -14.00 -14.44
CA CYS A 488 -34.08 -14.94 -15.33
C CYS A 488 -34.14 -16.34 -14.69
N THR A 489 -33.03 -16.83 -14.14
CA THR A 489 -32.95 -18.10 -13.43
C THR A 489 -33.87 -18.14 -12.20
N GLU A 490 -33.91 -17.07 -11.41
CA GLU A 490 -34.80 -16.97 -10.23
C GLU A 490 -36.28 -17.08 -10.63
N ARG A 491 -36.68 -16.42 -11.72
CA ARG A 491 -38.05 -16.55 -12.27
C ARG A 491 -38.34 -17.96 -12.79
N ALA A 492 -37.39 -18.55 -13.52
CA ALA A 492 -37.50 -19.93 -14.03
C ALA A 492 -37.74 -20.93 -12.88
N ILE A 493 -37.00 -20.79 -11.78
CA ILE A 493 -37.14 -21.65 -10.59
C ILE A 493 -38.54 -21.51 -9.97
N GLN A 494 -39.06 -20.28 -9.89
CA GLN A 494 -40.40 -20.02 -9.34
C GLN A 494 -41.50 -20.61 -10.22
N GLN A 495 -41.39 -20.47 -11.55
CA GLN A 495 -42.32 -21.03 -12.52
C GLN A 495 -42.30 -22.57 -12.49
N PHE A 496 -41.12 -23.17 -12.57
CA PHE A 496 -40.93 -24.61 -12.49
C PHE A 496 -41.49 -25.20 -11.19
N GLY A 497 -41.28 -24.50 -10.07
CA GLY A 497 -41.82 -24.88 -8.77
C GLY A 497 -43.34 -24.77 -8.67
N ARG A 498 -43.99 -23.88 -9.44
CA ARG A 498 -45.46 -23.77 -9.50
C ARG A 498 -46.07 -24.90 -10.32
N GLN A 499 -45.49 -25.24 -11.48
CA GLN A 499 -46.01 -26.28 -12.37
C GLN A 499 -46.02 -27.66 -11.70
N ARG A 500 -44.94 -28.02 -10.99
CA ARG A 500 -44.88 -29.27 -10.21
C ARG A 500 -45.82 -29.35 -9.01
N ARG A 501 -46.51 -28.27 -8.65
CA ARG A 501 -47.56 -28.27 -7.61
C ARG A 501 -48.96 -28.43 -8.22
N THR A 502 -49.11 -28.18 -9.51
CA THR A 502 -50.36 -28.26 -10.26
C THR A 502 -50.49 -29.54 -11.09
N GLU A 503 -49.37 -30.18 -11.42
CA GLU A 503 -49.27 -31.60 -11.80
C GLU A 503 -49.25 -32.49 -10.55
#